data_AF-A0AAV5MQV6-F1
#
_entry.id   AF-A0AAV5MQV6-F1
#
_cell.length_a   1.000
_cell.length_b   1.000
_cell.length_c   1.000
_cell.angle_alpha   90.00
_cell.angle_beta   90.00
_cell.angle_gamma   90.00
#
_symmetry.space_group_name_H-M   'P 1'
#
loop_
_entity.id
_entity.type
_entity.pdbx_description
1 polymer ?
#
loop_
_entity_poly.entity_id
_entity_poly.type
_entity_poly.pdbx_seq_one_letter_code
_entity_poly.pdbx_strand_id
1 'polypeptide(L)'
;MMTTRKPQPIPWTHEGTIHLIRAYQEKWYSLSRASLNVSQWEEVASTITARSGLADEDAKSATQCRHKMEKLRRRYRAERQGLGGSSSWPYFHSMDELDRGPFPISARPLTLVPGRDDGNFEME
;
A
#
# COMPACT_ATOMS: atom_id res chain seq x y z
N MET A 1 22.06 14.29 35.10
CA MET A 1 22.26 13.00 34.39
C MET A 1 21.44 13.08 33.11
N MET A 2 22.07 13.39 31.98
CA MET A 2 21.37 13.45 30.69
C MET A 2 21.08 12.01 30.29
N THR A 3 19.83 11.57 30.42
CA THR A 3 19.41 10.28 29.88
C THR A 3 19.47 10.41 28.36
N THR A 4 20.58 9.97 27.77
CA THR A 4 20.68 9.76 26.33
C THR A 4 19.67 8.68 25.97
N ARG A 5 18.44 9.11 25.68
CA ARG A 5 17.39 8.24 25.15
C ARG A 5 17.85 7.86 23.75
N LYS A 6 18.55 6.71 23.65
CA LYS A 6 18.71 5.97 22.41
C LYS A 6 17.40 6.10 21.63
N PRO A 7 17.38 6.59 20.38
CA PRO A 7 16.16 6.73 19.62
C PRO A 7 15.52 5.34 19.57
N GLN A 8 14.44 5.17 20.33
CA GLN A 8 13.70 3.92 20.36
C GLN A 8 13.13 3.79 18.95
N PRO A 9 13.37 2.67 18.23
CA PRO A 9 12.82 2.52 16.89
C PRO A 9 11.31 2.69 16.97
N ILE A 10 10.80 3.72 16.30
CA ILE A 10 9.40 4.12 16.35
C ILE A 10 8.52 2.89 16.13
N PRO A 11 7.59 2.61 17.06
CA PRO A 11 6.69 1.50 16.89
C PRO A 11 5.92 1.70 15.59
N TRP A 12 5.86 0.66 14.75
CA TRP A 12 5.07 0.70 13.53
C TRP A 12 3.60 0.88 13.89
N THR A 13 3.11 2.11 13.75
CA THR A 13 1.70 2.45 13.95
C THR A 13 0.80 1.72 12.96
N HIS A 14 -0.48 1.61 13.31
CA HIS A 14 -1.48 0.98 12.45
C HIS A 14 -1.57 1.70 11.09
N GLU A 15 -1.70 3.01 11.12
CA GLU A 15 -1.73 3.86 9.93
C GLU A 15 -0.43 3.78 9.12
N GLY A 16 0.73 3.83 9.76
CA GLY A 16 2.01 3.69 9.06
C GLY A 16 2.17 2.33 8.37
N THR A 17 1.55 1.27 8.91
CA THR A 17 1.52 -0.04 8.28
C THR A 17 0.56 -0.06 7.07
N ILE A 18 -0.61 0.60 7.18
CA ILE A 18 -1.54 0.76 6.04
C ILE A 18 -0.88 1.55 4.92
N HIS A 19 -0.22 2.66 5.23
CA HIS A 19 0.50 3.46 4.23
C HIS A 19 1.63 2.67 3.56
N LEU A 20 2.36 1.83 4.30
CA LEU A 20 3.35 0.91 3.72
C LEU A 20 2.72 -0.06 2.73
N ILE A 21 1.63 -0.70 3.12
CA ILE A 21 0.94 -1.67 2.26
C ILE A 21 0.46 -0.98 0.98
N ARG A 22 -0.15 0.21 1.08
CA ARG A 22 -0.60 1.00 -0.08
C ARG A 22 0.55 1.45 -0.98
N ALA A 23 1.60 2.06 -0.42
CA ALA A 23 2.75 2.51 -1.21
C ALA A 23 3.46 1.34 -1.91
N TYR A 24 3.56 0.20 -1.23
CA TYR A 24 4.08 -1.03 -1.82
C TYR A 24 3.15 -1.57 -2.92
N GLN A 25 1.83 -1.57 -2.71
CA GLN A 25 0.84 -1.99 -3.71
C GLN A 25 1.01 -1.22 -5.02
N GLU A 26 1.06 0.12 -4.96
CA GLU A 26 1.20 0.96 -6.15
C GLU A 26 2.47 0.60 -6.94
N LYS A 27 3.61 0.45 -6.26
CA LYS A 27 4.88 0.05 -6.90
C LYS A 27 4.85 -1.40 -7.40
N TRP A 28 4.28 -2.33 -6.64
CA TRP A 28 4.16 -3.75 -7.01
C TRP A 28 3.31 -3.94 -8.27
N TYR A 29 2.23 -3.18 -8.40
CA TYR A 29 1.39 -3.17 -9.61
C TYR A 29 2.09 -2.52 -10.79
N SER A 30 2.77 -1.39 -10.58
CA SER A 30 3.57 -0.75 -11.62
C SER A 30 4.67 -1.67 -12.17
N LEU A 31 5.19 -2.58 -11.35
CA LEU A 31 6.23 -3.54 -11.72
C LEU A 31 5.67 -4.89 -12.21
N SER A 32 4.36 -4.99 -12.50
CA SER A 32 3.74 -6.25 -12.93
C SER A 32 4.00 -7.43 -11.99
N ARG A 33 4.04 -7.18 -10.67
CA ARG A 33 4.38 -8.17 -9.62
C ARG A 33 5.86 -8.60 -9.59
N ALA A 34 6.77 -7.80 -10.13
CA ALA A 34 8.20 -8.03 -10.02
C ALA A 34 8.79 -7.49 -8.70
N SER A 35 9.95 -8.03 -8.29
CA SER A 35 10.68 -7.59 -7.09
C SER A 35 11.10 -6.12 -7.19
N LEU A 36 10.83 -5.36 -6.13
CA LEU A 36 11.28 -3.96 -6.02
C LEU A 36 12.80 -3.91 -5.79
N ASN A 37 13.49 -3.08 -6.58
CA ASN A 37 14.89 -2.72 -6.36
C ASN A 37 15.03 -1.69 -5.24
N VAL A 38 16.26 -1.48 -4.76
CA VAL A 38 16.59 -0.51 -3.69
C VAL A 38 16.00 0.88 -3.98
N SER A 39 16.17 1.42 -5.19
CA SER A 39 15.60 2.73 -5.56
C SER A 39 14.08 2.79 -5.44
N GLN A 40 13.38 1.70 -5.77
CA GLN A 40 11.92 1.66 -5.64
C GLN A 40 11.51 1.58 -4.17
N TRP A 41 12.28 0.88 -3.33
CA TRP A 41 12.05 0.88 -1.89
C TRP A 41 12.31 2.24 -1.24
N GLU A 42 13.27 3.02 -1.74
CA GLU A 42 13.52 4.40 -1.32
C GLU A 42 12.32 5.29 -1.64
N GLU A 43 11.73 5.18 -2.84
CA GLU A 43 10.49 5.88 -3.17
C GLU A 43 9.31 5.48 -2.27
N VAL A 44 9.19 4.18 -1.95
CA VAL A 44 8.17 3.69 -0.99
C VAL A 44 8.38 4.31 0.38
N ALA A 45 9.62 4.32 0.88
CA ALA A 45 9.97 4.94 2.15
C ALA A 45 9.62 6.44 2.17
N SER A 46 10.00 7.18 1.14
CA SER A 46 9.68 8.61 1.00
C SER A 46 8.16 8.86 1.01
N THR A 47 7.39 8.03 0.28
CA THR A 47 5.93 8.11 0.25
C THR A 47 5.31 7.86 1.64
N ILE A 48 5.84 6.89 2.39
CA ILE A 48 5.35 6.57 3.74
C ILE A 48 5.69 7.68 4.72
N THR A 49 6.90 8.24 4.65
CA THR A 49 7.32 9.38 5.49
C THR A 49 6.43 10.58 5.22
N ALA A 50 6.21 10.93 3.95
CA ALA A 50 5.33 12.03 3.55
C ALA A 50 3.87 11.82 4.01
N ARG A 51 3.35 10.60 3.95
CA ARG A 51 1.97 10.28 4.37
C ARG A 51 1.81 10.14 5.88
N SER A 52 2.84 9.69 6.60
CA SER A 52 2.77 9.44 8.05
C SER A 52 3.10 10.69 8.88
N GLY A 53 3.60 11.76 8.25
CA GLY A 53 4.02 12.98 8.95
C GLY A 53 5.14 12.73 9.97
N LEU A 54 5.91 11.65 9.80
CA LEU A 54 7.03 11.32 10.67
C LEU A 54 8.18 12.29 10.39
N ALA A 55 8.86 12.77 11.43
CA ALA A 55 10.06 13.58 11.27
C ALA A 55 11.16 12.78 10.56
N ASP A 56 12.11 13.47 9.90
CA ASP A 56 13.18 12.85 9.08
C ASP A 56 14.02 11.84 9.90
N GLU A 57 14.20 12.11 11.20
CA GLU A 57 14.87 11.23 12.18
C GLU A 57 14.06 9.95 12.50
N ASP A 58 12.75 10.00 12.25
CA ASP A 58 11.78 8.91 12.42
C ASP A 58 11.39 8.27 11.07
N ALA A 59 12.03 8.71 9.98
CA ALA A 59 11.77 8.20 8.64
C ALA A 59 12.21 6.73 8.53
N LYS A 60 11.26 5.88 8.18
CA LYS A 60 11.53 4.45 7.99
C LYS A 60 12.28 4.25 6.69
N SER A 61 13.58 3.99 6.77
CA SER A 61 14.42 3.66 5.60
C SER A 61 13.82 2.55 4.73
N ALA A 62 14.14 2.54 3.44
CA ALA A 62 13.77 1.50 2.47
C ALA A 62 13.94 0.08 3.02
N THR A 63 15.05 -0.16 3.72
CA THR A 63 15.37 -1.46 4.33
C THR A 63 14.36 -1.84 5.42
N GLN A 64 13.93 -0.88 6.25
CA GLN A 64 12.91 -1.11 7.28
C GLN A 64 11.55 -1.43 6.65
N CYS A 65 11.19 -0.69 5.60
CA CYS A 65 9.96 -0.92 4.82
C CYS A 65 9.94 -2.33 4.22
N ARG A 66 11.06 -2.75 3.62
CA ARG A 66 11.23 -4.10 3.08
C ARG A 66 11.04 -5.17 4.14
N HIS A 67 11.79 -5.11 5.24
CA HIS A 67 11.70 -6.10 6.31
C HIS A 67 10.28 -6.19 6.92
N LYS A 68 9.63 -5.04 7.10
CA LYS A 68 8.23 -5.00 7.57
C LYS A 68 7.30 -5.69 6.59
N MET A 69 7.43 -5.41 5.30
CA MET A 69 6.61 -6.02 4.25
C MET A 69 6.84 -7.53 4.14
N GLU A 70 8.07 -7.99 4.26
CA GLU A 70 8.41 -9.42 4.31
C GLU A 70 7.78 -10.10 5.51
N LYS A 71 7.78 -9.46 6.69
CA LYS A 71 7.12 -9.98 7.89
C LYS A 71 5.60 -10.06 7.70
N LEU A 72 4.98 -9.05 7.09
CA LEU A 72 3.55 -9.07 6.77
C LEU A 72 3.22 -10.24 5.83
N ARG A 73 3.98 -10.41 4.73
CA ARG A 73 3.76 -11.50 3.76
C ARG A 73 3.96 -12.88 4.37
N ARG A 74 4.96 -13.04 5.25
CA ARG A 74 5.19 -14.30 5.97
C ARG A 74 4.00 -14.63 6.86
N ARG A 75 3.49 -13.65 7.63
CA ARG A 75 2.32 -13.86 8.50
C ARG A 75 1.08 -14.21 7.67
N TYR A 76 0.85 -13.48 6.58
CA TYR A 76 -0.24 -13.79 5.64
C TYR A 76 -0.17 -15.22 5.11
N ARG A 77 1.00 -15.69 4.64
CA ARG A 77 1.15 -17.08 4.16
C ARG A 77 0.86 -18.12 5.25
N ALA A 78 1.32 -17.87 6.48
CA ALA A 78 1.07 -18.78 7.60
C ALA A 78 -0.43 -18.83 7.97
N GLU A 79 -1.07 -17.66 8.07
CA GLU A 79 -2.50 -17.54 8.35
C GLU A 79 -3.35 -18.19 7.25
N ARG A 80 -3.03 -17.91 5.97
CA ARG A 80 -3.76 -18.46 4.82
C ARG A 80 -3.65 -19.99 4.72
N GLN A 81 -2.53 -20.55 5.15
CA GLN A 81 -2.29 -21.99 5.10
C GLN A 81 -2.89 -22.73 6.30
N GLY A 82 -3.05 -22.03 7.44
CA GLY A 82 -3.53 -22.63 8.70
C GLY A 82 -5.01 -22.44 8.99
N LEU A 83 -5.70 -21.45 8.40
CA LEU A 83 -7.05 -21.06 8.82
C LEU A 83 -7.99 -20.89 7.63
N GLY A 84 -8.93 -21.83 7.48
CA GLY A 84 -10.00 -21.78 6.49
C GLY A 84 -11.03 -20.68 6.77
N GLY A 85 -10.72 -19.45 6.39
CA GLY A 85 -11.73 -18.48 5.97
C GLY A 85 -11.97 -17.23 6.81
N SER A 86 -11.31 -17.01 7.95
CA SER A 86 -11.43 -15.74 8.70
C SER A 86 -10.25 -15.48 9.64
N SER A 87 -9.26 -14.73 9.19
CA SER A 87 -8.23 -14.16 10.05
C SER A 87 -8.72 -12.85 10.67
N SER A 88 -8.68 -12.72 12.01
CA SER A 88 -8.98 -11.46 12.74
C SER A 88 -7.92 -10.36 12.51
N TRP A 89 -7.02 -10.54 11.54
CA TRP A 89 -5.91 -9.65 11.31
C TRP A 89 -6.36 -8.50 10.39
N PRO A 90 -6.30 -7.23 10.85
CA PRO A 90 -6.87 -6.11 10.10
C PRO A 90 -6.17 -5.84 8.76
N TYR A 91 -4.95 -6.36 8.57
CA TYR A 91 -4.22 -6.26 7.29
C TYR A 91 -4.41 -7.48 6.38
N PHE A 92 -5.14 -8.51 6.82
CA PHE A 92 -5.30 -9.75 6.05
C PHE A 92 -5.92 -9.47 4.69
N HIS A 93 -6.98 -8.67 4.63
CA HIS A 93 -7.65 -8.31 3.38
C HIS A 93 -6.70 -7.60 2.41
N SER A 94 -5.99 -6.57 2.86
CA SER A 94 -5.05 -5.82 2.00
C SER A 94 -3.86 -6.67 1.53
N MET A 95 -3.46 -7.67 2.32
CA MET A 95 -2.41 -8.64 1.96
C MET A 95 -2.94 -9.73 1.01
N ASP A 96 -4.21 -10.14 1.16
CA ASP A 96 -4.89 -11.06 0.24
C ASP A 96 -5.02 -10.43 -1.15
N GLU A 97 -5.46 -9.16 -1.23
CA GLU A 97 -5.53 -8.39 -2.47
C GLU A 97 -4.16 -8.26 -3.16
N LEU A 98 -3.08 -8.11 -2.40
CA LEU A 98 -1.71 -8.08 -2.93
C LEU A 98 -1.28 -9.41 -3.56
N ASP A 99 -1.64 -10.53 -2.92
CA ASP A 99 -1.18 -11.88 -3.29
C ASP A 99 -2.04 -12.51 -4.39
N ARG A 100 -3.37 -12.44 -4.25
CA ARG A 100 -4.31 -12.85 -5.31
C ARG A 100 -4.31 -11.89 -6.48
N GLY A 101 -3.84 -10.66 -6.25
CA GLY A 101 -3.84 -9.60 -7.23
C GLY A 101 -5.16 -8.86 -7.30
N PRO A 102 -5.28 -7.84 -8.19
CA PRO A 102 -6.56 -7.20 -8.37
C PRO A 102 -7.47 -8.29 -8.93
N PHE A 103 -8.35 -8.83 -8.09
CA PHE A 103 -9.63 -9.25 -8.60
C PHE A 103 -10.18 -7.99 -9.28
N PRO A 104 -10.66 -8.07 -10.53
CA PRO A 104 -11.25 -6.93 -11.20
C PRO A 104 -12.58 -6.61 -10.50
N ILE A 105 -12.51 -5.91 -9.38
CA ILE A 105 -13.67 -5.28 -8.77
C ILE A 105 -13.44 -3.79 -8.97
N SER A 106 -14.05 -3.30 -10.05
CA SER A 106 -14.22 -1.88 -10.35
C SER A 106 -13.01 -1.14 -10.94
N ALA A 107 -12.46 -1.68 -12.03
CA ALA A 107 -12.32 -0.81 -13.20
C ALA A 107 -13.72 -0.60 -13.80
N ARG A 108 -14.56 0.20 -13.12
CA ARG A 108 -15.54 0.98 -13.88
C ARG A 108 -14.73 2.15 -14.41
N PRO A 109 -14.31 2.17 -15.68
CA PRO A 109 -14.06 3.47 -16.29
C PRO A 109 -15.36 4.25 -16.06
N LEU A 110 -15.29 5.37 -15.35
CA LEU A 110 -16.35 6.35 -15.44
C LEU A 110 -16.40 6.71 -16.92
N THR A 111 -17.33 6.09 -17.63
CA THR A 111 -17.66 6.40 -19.00
C THR A 111 -17.94 7.88 -19.00
N LEU A 112 -16.96 8.66 -19.45
CA LEU A 112 -17.11 10.05 -19.80
C LEU A 112 -18.16 10.04 -20.91
N VAL A 113 -19.43 10.18 -20.54
CA VAL A 113 -20.48 10.44 -21.53
C VAL A 113 -20.19 11.86 -22.02
N PRO A 114 -19.91 12.08 -23.31
CA PRO A 114 -19.97 13.43 -23.83
C PRO A 114 -21.42 13.87 -23.72
N GLY A 115 -21.65 15.02 -23.10
CA GLY A 115 -22.96 15.63 -23.01
C GLY A 115 -23.58 15.74 -24.40
N ARG A 116 -24.75 15.12 -24.57
CA ARG A 116 -25.68 15.46 -25.64
C ARG A 116 -26.55 16.57 -25.07
N ASP A 117 -26.04 17.79 -25.20
CA ASP A 117 -26.83 19.00 -25.07
C ASP A 117 -27.07 19.58 -26.46
N ASP A 118 -28.28 20.09 -26.62
CA ASP A 118 -28.78 20.93 -27.71
C ASP A 118 -28.86 20.26 -29.11
N GLY A 119 -29.98 20.22 -29.81
CA GLY A 119 -31.06 21.19 -29.84
C GLY A 119 -31.32 21.49 -31.31
N ASN A 120 -32.55 21.17 -31.76
CA ASN A 120 -33.25 21.87 -32.83
C ASN A 120 -32.83 21.69 -34.31
N PHE A 121 -33.89 21.71 -35.13
CA PHE A 121 -34.00 22.26 -36.48
C PHE A 121 -33.89 21.35 -37.72
N GLU A 122 -35.06 20.78 -38.08
CA GLU A 122 -35.85 21.05 -39.30
C GLU A 122 -35.22 21.17 -40.71
N MET A 123 -36.03 20.69 -41.68
CA MET A 123 -35.99 20.83 -43.16
C MET A 123 -34.95 19.96 -43.90
N GLU A 124 -35.31 19.19 -44.93
CA GLU A 124 -36.43 19.24 -45.89
C GLU A 124 -36.75 17.82 -46.41
#